data_AF-A0A9P3KLP0-F1
#
_entry.id   AF-A0A9P3KLP0-F1
#
_cell.length_a   1.000
_cell.length_b   1.000
_cell.length_c   1.000
_cell.angle_alpha   90.00
_cell.angle_beta   90.00
_cell.angle_gamma   90.00
#
_symmetry.space_group_name_H-M   'P 1'
#
loop_
_entity.id
_entity.type
_entity.pdbx_description
1 polymer ?
#
loop_
_entity_poly.entity_id
_entity_poly.type
_entity_poly.pdbx_seq_one_letter_code
_entity_poly.pdbx_strand_id
1 'polypeptide(L)'
;MGDKEDSGGGDTSVQGGSSTQDSGIAAQRGARTSQGSLLKEVLKNFTIEKFSGDGYDDWAWKMQLYFRQIGLLKLMIGMEPRPKEMAEQADWDERSSAGYYLLSQSLELNQRHHIMHLLPEIDCGPKAWAVLKDLHAPTSVAASLMLDRELSMLRLSENEPVQPVLDKMRELYAKLAIAGITYPEQTNASNL
;
A
#
# COMPACT_ATOMS: atom_id res chain seq x y z
N MET A 1 51.42 58.82 -33.02
CA MET A 1 50.92 58.44 -34.35
C MET A 1 49.73 57.52 -34.10
N GLY A 2 48.51 57.81 -34.56
CA GLY A 2 48.15 58.65 -35.70
C GLY A 2 48.32 57.83 -36.99
N ASP A 3 47.35 57.73 -37.90
CA ASP A 3 46.07 58.46 -38.07
C ASP A 3 44.97 57.44 -38.48
N LYS A 4 43.65 57.54 -38.20
CA LYS A 4 42.63 58.63 -38.27
C LYS A 4 41.96 58.73 -39.67
N GLU A 5 40.64 58.46 -39.70
CA GLU A 5 39.62 58.90 -40.70
C GLU A 5 39.74 58.41 -42.16
N ASP A 6 38.67 58.19 -42.95
CA ASP A 6 37.22 57.97 -42.74
C ASP A 6 36.69 57.22 -44.02
N SER A 7 35.41 57.00 -44.42
CA SER A 7 34.05 57.40 -44.02
C SER A 7 32.99 56.48 -44.67
N GLY A 8 31.69 56.73 -44.46
CA GLY A 8 30.60 56.32 -45.38
C GLY A 8 29.54 55.36 -44.83
N GLY A 9 28.35 55.88 -44.48
CA GLY A 9 27.24 55.09 -43.93
C GLY A 9 26.27 54.49 -44.97
N GLY A 10 25.31 53.70 -44.48
CA GLY A 10 24.19 53.15 -45.27
C GLY A 10 23.15 52.48 -44.37
N ASP A 11 21.93 53.02 -44.35
CA ASP A 11 20.80 52.49 -43.58
C ASP A 11 20.27 51.19 -44.18
N THR A 12 19.88 50.22 -43.34
CA THR A 12 18.81 49.28 -43.69
C THR A 12 18.15 48.68 -42.44
N SER A 13 16.93 49.13 -42.14
CA SER A 13 16.10 48.52 -41.10
C SER A 13 15.43 47.26 -41.63
N VAL A 14 15.57 46.14 -40.91
CA VAL A 14 14.78 44.91 -41.16
C VAL A 14 14.25 44.39 -39.82
N GLN A 15 12.95 44.53 -39.60
CA GLN A 15 12.23 43.80 -38.55
C GLN A 15 11.97 42.37 -39.04
N GLY A 16 12.20 41.37 -38.18
CA GLY A 16 11.90 39.96 -38.49
C GLY A 16 12.17 39.07 -37.28
N GLY A 17 11.15 38.84 -36.45
CA GLY A 17 11.32 38.16 -35.15
C GLY A 17 11.23 36.63 -35.21
N SER A 18 11.59 35.97 -34.09
CA SER A 18 11.03 34.65 -33.69
C SER A 18 11.40 34.26 -32.24
N SER A 19 11.22 35.14 -31.26
CA SER A 19 11.47 34.83 -29.84
C SER A 19 10.34 34.01 -29.21
N THR A 20 10.18 32.73 -29.59
CA THR A 20 9.14 31.85 -29.00
C THR A 20 9.54 30.36 -28.99
N GLN A 21 10.48 29.99 -28.11
CA GLN A 21 10.72 28.58 -27.75
C GLN A 21 10.84 28.30 -26.24
N ASP A 22 11.08 29.30 -25.39
CA ASP A 22 11.35 29.08 -23.96
C ASP A 22 10.10 28.84 -23.09
N SER A 23 8.92 29.24 -23.57
CA SER A 23 7.65 29.16 -22.80
C SER A 23 7.20 27.73 -22.48
N GLY A 24 7.63 26.72 -23.25
CA GLY A 24 7.21 25.32 -23.07
C GLY A 24 7.78 24.65 -21.82
N ILE A 25 9.05 24.95 -21.48
CA ILE A 25 9.77 24.30 -20.38
C ILE A 25 9.24 24.81 -19.03
N ALA A 26 8.95 26.11 -18.93
CA ALA A 26 8.36 26.72 -17.74
C ALA A 26 6.98 26.11 -17.41
N ALA A 27 6.11 25.92 -18.41
CA ALA A 27 4.80 25.32 -18.24
C ALA A 27 4.87 23.86 -17.73
N GLN A 28 5.77 23.05 -18.29
CA GLN A 28 5.96 21.66 -17.83
C GLN A 28 6.55 21.58 -16.41
N ARG A 29 7.44 22.51 -16.02
CA ARG A 29 7.91 22.63 -14.62
C ARG A 29 6.76 22.99 -13.68
N GLY A 30 5.94 23.99 -14.03
CA GLY A 30 4.80 24.43 -13.23
C GLY A 30 3.74 23.34 -13.03
N ALA A 31 3.43 22.56 -14.07
CA ALA A 31 2.53 21.43 -13.96
C ALA A 31 3.05 20.33 -13.02
N ARG A 32 4.36 20.00 -13.11
CA ARG A 32 5.01 19.03 -12.22
C ARG A 32 5.07 19.49 -10.76
N THR A 33 5.34 20.77 -10.49
CA THR A 33 5.31 21.29 -9.11
C THR A 33 3.89 21.39 -8.56
N SER A 34 2.90 21.73 -9.38
CA SER A 34 1.47 21.71 -9.00
C SER A 34 1.01 20.31 -8.61
N GLN A 35 1.19 19.30 -9.47
CA GLN A 35 0.86 17.91 -9.12
C GLN A 35 1.68 17.38 -7.95
N GLY A 36 2.97 17.71 -7.87
CA GLY A 36 3.82 17.34 -6.75
C GLY A 36 3.40 17.98 -5.42
N SER A 37 2.75 19.15 -5.44
CA SER A 37 2.17 19.77 -4.24
C SER A 37 0.85 19.11 -3.86
N LEU A 38 -0.06 18.93 -4.82
CA LEU A 38 -1.35 18.28 -4.59
C LEU A 38 -1.18 16.83 -4.06
N LEU A 39 -0.23 16.07 -4.60
CA LEU A 39 0.08 14.73 -4.11
C LEU A 39 0.65 14.74 -2.68
N LYS A 40 1.48 15.72 -2.32
CA LYS A 40 1.98 15.88 -0.93
C LYS A 40 0.88 16.28 0.05
N GLU A 41 -0.10 17.06 -0.41
CA GLU A 41 -1.23 17.50 0.40
C GLU A 41 -2.26 16.38 0.61
N VAL A 42 -2.54 15.58 -0.43
CA VAL A 42 -3.31 14.33 -0.30
C VAL A 42 -2.57 13.33 0.62
N LEU A 43 -1.25 13.18 0.50
CA LEU A 43 -0.47 12.29 1.39
C LEU A 43 -0.51 12.70 2.86
N LYS A 44 -0.65 14.00 3.18
CA LYS A 44 -0.88 14.45 4.56
C LYS A 44 -2.25 14.05 5.12
N ASN A 45 -3.24 13.91 4.24
CA ASN A 45 -4.63 13.66 4.60
C ASN A 45 -5.03 12.18 4.43
N PHE A 46 -4.14 11.32 3.91
CA PHE A 46 -4.38 9.90 3.72
C PHE A 46 -4.17 9.11 5.03
N THR A 47 -5.08 9.32 5.98
CA THR A 47 -5.10 8.56 7.24
C THR A 47 -5.57 7.13 6.97
N ILE A 48 -4.70 6.16 7.24
CA ILE A 48 -5.03 4.74 7.19
C ILE A 48 -5.33 4.29 8.62
N GLU A 49 -6.50 3.68 8.82
CA GLU A 49 -6.89 3.08 10.09
C GLU A 49 -5.92 1.94 10.46
N LYS A 50 -5.62 1.78 11.75
CA LYS A 50 -4.68 0.75 12.17
C LYS A 50 -5.33 -0.63 12.09
N PHE A 51 -4.62 -1.58 11.49
CA PHE A 51 -5.07 -2.95 11.42
C PHE A 51 -5.03 -3.61 12.80
N SER A 52 -6.21 -3.97 13.31
CA SER A 52 -6.43 -4.71 14.55
C SER A 52 -6.31 -6.22 14.38
N GLY A 53 -6.51 -6.72 13.15
CA GLY A 53 -6.62 -8.15 12.81
C GLY A 53 -7.83 -8.45 11.92
N ASP A 54 -8.89 -7.65 12.03
CA ASP A 54 -10.11 -7.73 11.22
C ASP A 54 -10.07 -6.79 10.00
N GLY A 55 -10.90 -7.09 8.99
CA GLY A 55 -11.08 -6.22 7.82
C GLY A 55 -9.88 -6.18 6.86
N TYR A 56 -9.07 -7.25 6.82
CA TYR A 56 -7.80 -7.29 6.10
C TYR A 56 -7.87 -6.80 4.65
N ASP A 57 -8.88 -7.20 3.87
CA ASP A 57 -8.93 -6.85 2.44
C ASP A 57 -9.10 -5.35 2.18
N ASP A 58 -9.93 -4.66 2.96
CA ASP A 58 -10.12 -3.21 2.86
C ASP A 58 -8.89 -2.44 3.36
N TRP A 59 -8.32 -2.84 4.51
CA TRP A 59 -7.07 -2.27 5.00
C TRP A 59 -5.92 -2.50 4.01
N ALA A 60 -5.78 -3.71 3.46
CA ALA A 60 -4.73 -4.05 2.50
C ALA A 60 -4.93 -3.32 1.16
N TRP A 61 -6.18 -3.03 0.76
CA TRP A 61 -6.48 -2.19 -0.39
C TRP A 61 -6.09 -0.72 -0.14
N LYS A 62 -6.46 -0.15 1.02
CA LYS A 62 -6.04 1.19 1.48
C LYS A 62 -4.50 1.31 1.49
N MET A 63 -3.80 0.31 2.03
CA MET A 63 -2.32 0.25 2.03
C MET A 63 -1.73 0.13 0.62
N GLN A 64 -2.31 -0.67 -0.27
CA GLN A 64 -1.85 -0.79 -1.66
C GLN A 64 -2.02 0.52 -2.44
N LEU A 65 -3.10 1.29 -2.20
CA LEU A 65 -3.27 2.62 -2.78
C LEU A 65 -2.17 3.58 -2.27
N TYR A 66 -1.90 3.57 -0.96
CA TYR A 66 -0.85 4.41 -0.37
C TYR A 66 0.53 4.08 -0.92
N PHE A 67 0.93 2.79 -0.92
CA PHE A 67 2.18 2.33 -1.53
C PHE A 67 2.25 2.64 -3.04
N ARG A 68 1.11 2.69 -3.76
CA ARG A 68 1.09 3.13 -5.16
C ARG A 68 1.40 4.62 -5.29
N GLN A 69 0.83 5.45 -4.42
CA GLN A 69 0.98 6.90 -4.44
C GLN A 69 2.42 7.34 -4.12
N ILE A 70 3.13 6.61 -3.25
CA ILE A 70 4.55 6.84 -2.91
C ILE A 70 5.54 6.00 -3.75
N GLY A 71 5.06 5.24 -4.74
CA GLY A 71 5.89 4.45 -5.66
C GLY A 71 6.41 3.10 -5.12
N LEU A 72 6.26 2.80 -3.83
CA LEU A 72 6.77 1.58 -3.20
C LEU A 72 5.98 0.30 -3.50
N LEU A 73 4.80 0.37 -4.15
CA LEU A 73 3.90 -0.80 -4.32
C LEU A 73 4.60 -2.03 -4.91
N LYS A 74 5.37 -1.86 -5.99
CA LYS A 74 6.02 -2.99 -6.69
C LYS A 74 7.03 -3.72 -5.80
N LEU A 75 7.78 -2.96 -4.99
CA LEU A 75 8.71 -3.49 -4.01
C LEU A 75 7.94 -4.22 -2.90
N MET A 76 6.95 -3.58 -2.28
CA MET A 76 6.20 -4.16 -1.15
C MET A 76 5.44 -5.44 -1.50
N ILE A 77 4.93 -5.59 -2.73
CA ILE A 77 4.27 -6.84 -3.19
C ILE A 77 5.24 -7.86 -3.81
N GLY A 78 6.55 -7.62 -3.77
CA GLY A 78 7.57 -8.57 -4.26
C GLY A 78 7.74 -8.65 -5.78
N MET A 79 7.16 -7.72 -6.56
CA MET A 79 7.38 -7.63 -8.01
C MET A 79 8.74 -7.02 -8.37
N GLU A 80 9.40 -6.34 -7.43
CA GLU A 80 10.75 -5.79 -7.59
C GLU A 80 11.72 -6.58 -6.70
N PRO A 81 12.38 -7.63 -7.22
CA PRO A 81 13.30 -8.46 -6.44
C PRO A 81 14.56 -7.66 -6.05
N ARG A 82 15.11 -7.95 -4.87
CA ARG A 82 16.35 -7.33 -4.37
C ARG A 82 17.50 -7.52 -5.38
N PRO A 83 18.17 -6.45 -5.85
CA PRO A 83 19.27 -6.54 -6.81
C PRO A 83 20.42 -7.43 -6.34
N LYS A 84 21.21 -7.94 -7.29
CA LYS A 84 22.44 -8.69 -7.00
C LYS A 84 23.67 -7.79 -6.84
N GLU A 85 23.67 -6.64 -7.51
CA GLU A 85 24.76 -5.66 -7.45
C GLU A 85 24.66 -4.79 -6.19
N MET A 86 25.76 -4.67 -5.45
CA MET A 86 25.77 -3.92 -4.17
C MET A 86 25.36 -2.45 -4.31
N ALA A 87 25.66 -1.81 -5.45
CA ALA A 87 25.32 -0.41 -5.69
C ALA A 87 23.80 -0.17 -5.78
N GLU A 88 23.04 -1.17 -6.23
CA GLU A 88 21.58 -1.10 -6.35
C GLU A 88 20.87 -1.68 -5.11
N GLN A 89 21.54 -2.54 -4.34
CA GLN A 89 21.02 -3.07 -3.07
C GLN A 89 20.74 -1.97 -2.05
N ALA A 90 21.62 -0.97 -1.92
CA ALA A 90 21.45 0.09 -0.92
C ALA A 90 20.14 0.89 -1.08
N ASP A 91 19.80 1.30 -2.31
CA ASP A 91 18.54 1.99 -2.61
C ASP A 91 17.32 1.07 -2.42
N TRP A 92 17.41 -0.20 -2.80
CA TRP A 92 16.34 -1.17 -2.57
C TRP A 92 16.12 -1.44 -1.07
N ASP A 93 17.20 -1.55 -0.28
CA ASP A 93 17.15 -1.77 1.17
C ASP A 93 16.58 -0.55 1.91
N GLU A 94 16.97 0.67 1.52
CA GLU A 94 16.39 1.91 2.06
C GLU A 94 14.88 2.01 1.75
N ARG A 95 14.49 1.73 0.50
CA ARG A 95 13.06 1.68 0.11
C ARG A 95 12.29 0.55 0.80
N SER A 96 12.94 -0.58 1.09
CA SER A 96 12.39 -1.69 1.88
C SER A 96 12.15 -1.30 3.34
N SER A 97 13.14 -0.68 4.01
CA SER A 97 13.00 -0.24 5.41
C SER A 97 11.96 0.90 5.52
N ALA A 98 11.93 1.84 4.57
CA ALA A 98 10.88 2.86 4.52
C ALA A 98 9.48 2.23 4.36
N GLY A 99 9.33 1.23 3.50
CA GLY A 99 8.11 0.45 3.36
C GLY A 99 7.72 -0.32 4.63
N TYR A 100 8.70 -0.94 5.31
CA TYR A 100 8.53 -1.62 6.59
C TYR A 100 8.09 -0.67 7.71
N TYR A 101 8.69 0.52 7.80
CA TYR A 101 8.32 1.54 8.77
C TYR A 101 6.87 1.99 8.60
N LEU A 102 6.47 2.34 7.37
CA LEU A 102 5.10 2.75 7.05
C LEU A 102 4.09 1.64 7.35
N LEU A 103 4.41 0.41 6.96
CA LEU A 103 3.65 -0.79 7.31
C LEU A 103 3.49 -0.90 8.84
N SER A 104 4.59 -0.83 9.60
CA SER A 104 4.56 -0.93 11.06
C SER A 104 3.65 0.10 11.73
N GLN A 105 3.58 1.34 11.22
CA GLN A 105 2.73 2.39 11.78
C GLN A 105 1.24 2.16 11.51
N SER A 106 0.91 1.55 10.37
CA SER A 106 -0.45 1.16 9.98
C SER A 106 -1.02 -0.07 10.73
N LEU A 107 -0.28 -0.59 11.71
CA LEU A 107 -0.69 -1.73 12.54
C LEU A 107 -0.96 -1.32 13.99
N GLU A 108 -1.93 -1.98 14.62
CA GLU A 108 -2.06 -1.98 16.07
C GLU A 108 -0.92 -2.75 16.75
N LEU A 109 -0.75 -2.51 18.06
CA LEU A 109 0.35 -3.07 18.85
C LEU A 109 0.40 -4.60 18.81
N ASN A 110 -0.78 -5.24 18.87
CA ASN A 110 -0.93 -6.70 18.88
C ASN A 110 -0.40 -7.34 17.59
N GLN A 111 -0.83 -6.83 16.44
CA GLN A 111 -0.39 -7.33 15.13
C GLN A 111 1.09 -7.01 14.87
N ARG A 112 1.55 -5.83 15.30
CA ARG A 112 2.96 -5.43 15.22
C ARG A 112 3.87 -6.38 16.01
N HIS A 113 3.51 -6.74 17.24
CA HIS A 113 4.24 -7.75 18.03
C HIS A 113 4.19 -9.13 17.36
N HIS A 114 3.04 -9.55 16.83
CA HIS A 114 2.92 -10.86 16.18
C HIS A 114 3.87 -11.00 14.98
N ILE A 115 3.96 -9.98 14.12
CA ILE A 115 4.89 -9.96 12.99
C ILE A 115 6.35 -9.89 13.45
N MET A 116 6.67 -9.09 14.49
CA MET A 116 8.04 -9.03 15.04
C MET A 116 8.51 -10.37 15.63
N HIS A 117 7.59 -11.23 16.11
CA HIS A 117 7.93 -12.59 16.53
C HIS A 117 8.11 -13.57 15.36
N LEU A 118 7.47 -13.33 14.22
CA LEU A 118 7.56 -14.16 13.02
C LEU A 118 8.69 -13.74 12.06
N LEU A 119 9.15 -12.49 12.14
CA LEU A 119 10.25 -11.93 11.37
C LEU A 119 11.35 -11.38 12.30
N PRO A 120 12.31 -12.23 12.73
CA PRO A 120 13.49 -11.77 13.45
C PRO A 120 14.44 -10.94 12.56
N GLU A 121 14.31 -11.05 11.23
CA GLU A 121 14.92 -10.13 10.27
C GLU A 121 14.07 -8.85 10.16
N ILE A 122 14.45 -7.84 10.93
CA ILE A 122 13.87 -6.49 10.90
C ILE A 122 14.19 -5.80 9.54
N ASP A 123 13.42 -4.79 9.15
CA ASP A 123 13.59 -3.92 7.97
C ASP A 123 13.28 -4.49 6.58
N CYS A 124 12.85 -5.75 6.45
CA CYS A 124 12.39 -6.29 5.17
C CYS A 124 10.88 -6.09 4.92
N GLY A 125 10.51 -4.90 4.39
CA GLY A 125 9.13 -4.53 4.07
C GLY A 125 8.35 -5.55 3.22
N PRO A 126 8.93 -6.09 2.13
CA PRO A 126 8.26 -7.11 1.32
C PRO A 126 7.99 -8.42 2.05
N LYS A 127 8.90 -8.86 2.95
CA LYS A 127 8.67 -10.04 3.80
C LYS A 127 7.54 -9.78 4.80
N ALA A 128 7.53 -8.61 5.44
CA ALA A 128 6.48 -8.22 6.39
C ALA A 128 5.09 -8.15 5.73
N TRP A 129 5.01 -7.63 4.50
CA TRP A 129 3.77 -7.64 3.71
C TRP A 129 3.33 -9.06 3.33
N ALA A 130 4.25 -9.93 2.94
CA ALA A 130 3.96 -11.32 2.62
C ALA A 130 3.46 -12.12 3.84
N VAL A 131 4.08 -11.94 5.01
CA VAL A 131 3.65 -12.58 6.28
C VAL A 131 2.26 -12.10 6.69
N LEU A 132 1.98 -10.79 6.63
CA LEU A 132 0.63 -10.26 6.88
C LEU A 132 -0.43 -10.85 5.94
N LYS A 133 -0.09 -11.03 4.66
CA LYS A 133 -0.99 -11.66 3.70
C LYS A 133 -1.23 -13.14 4.02
N ASP A 134 -0.19 -13.89 4.38
CA ASP A 134 -0.32 -15.31 4.72
C ASP A 134 -1.08 -15.54 6.04
N LEU A 135 -1.01 -14.61 6.98
CA LEU A 135 -1.76 -14.66 8.24
C LEU A 135 -3.25 -14.29 8.08
N HIS A 136 -3.57 -13.24 7.30
CA HIS A 136 -4.88 -12.59 7.36
C HIS A 136 -5.66 -12.53 6.03
N ALA A 137 -5.09 -12.92 4.89
CA ALA A 137 -5.90 -13.06 3.68
C ALA A 137 -6.92 -14.19 3.89
N PRO A 138 -8.22 -14.01 3.58
CA PRO A 138 -9.26 -14.99 3.89
C PRO A 138 -8.96 -16.39 3.36
N THR A 139 -8.30 -16.50 2.21
CA THR A 139 -7.94 -17.76 1.55
C THR A 139 -6.74 -18.49 2.15
N SER A 140 -6.19 -18.04 3.29
CA SER A 140 -5.05 -18.68 3.93
C SER A 140 -5.46 -19.78 4.92
N VAL A 141 -4.58 -20.75 5.11
CA VAL A 141 -4.78 -21.85 6.09
C VAL A 141 -4.70 -21.32 7.53
N ALA A 142 -3.93 -20.24 7.77
CA ALA A 142 -3.83 -19.61 9.08
C ALA A 142 -5.12 -18.86 9.44
N ALA A 143 -5.64 -18.01 8.54
CA ALA A 143 -6.91 -17.32 8.70
C ALA A 143 -8.07 -18.32 8.91
N SER A 144 -8.11 -19.37 8.07
CA SER A 144 -9.04 -20.49 8.20
C SER A 144 -9.03 -21.14 9.59
N LEU A 145 -7.84 -21.48 10.10
CA LEU A 145 -7.69 -22.13 11.41
C LEU A 145 -8.06 -21.18 12.57
N MET A 146 -7.81 -19.87 12.43
CA MET A 146 -8.25 -18.88 13.41
C MET A 146 -9.79 -18.74 13.44
N LEU A 147 -10.44 -18.76 12.28
CA LEU A 147 -11.90 -18.70 12.17
C LEU A 147 -12.59 -19.96 12.71
N ASP A 148 -12.09 -21.16 12.38
CA ASP A 148 -12.59 -22.43 12.92
C ASP A 148 -12.38 -22.53 14.45
N ARG A 149 -11.26 -22.01 14.95
CA ARG A 149 -11.02 -21.87 16.40
C ARG A 149 -11.98 -20.88 17.04
N GLU A 150 -12.26 -19.72 16.43
CA GLU A 150 -13.21 -18.76 16.97
C GLU A 150 -14.63 -19.33 17.00
N LEU A 151 -15.06 -20.01 15.93
CA LEU A 151 -16.32 -20.75 15.86
C LEU A 151 -16.40 -21.83 16.94
N SER A 152 -15.32 -22.57 17.19
CA SER A 152 -15.23 -23.60 18.25
C SER A 152 -15.20 -23.04 19.68
N MET A 153 -14.83 -21.77 19.86
CA MET A 153 -14.86 -21.06 21.14
C MET A 153 -16.18 -20.31 21.36
N LEU A 154 -16.98 -20.08 20.30
CA LEU A 154 -18.28 -19.43 20.38
C LEU A 154 -19.27 -20.32 21.14
N ARG A 155 -19.68 -19.89 22.33
CA ARG A 155 -20.62 -20.59 23.20
C ARG A 155 -21.70 -19.64 23.67
N LEU A 156 -22.96 -20.02 23.51
CA LEU A 156 -24.09 -19.34 24.13
C LEU A 156 -24.00 -19.52 25.65
N SER A 157 -23.96 -18.40 26.39
CA SER A 157 -24.05 -18.43 27.85
C SER A 157 -25.50 -18.39 28.34
N GLU A 158 -25.80 -18.95 29.52
CA GLU A 158 -27.18 -19.22 30.00
C GLU A 158 -28.09 -17.98 30.12
N ASN A 159 -27.54 -16.77 30.09
CA ASN A 159 -28.27 -15.50 30.24
C ASN A 159 -28.10 -14.56 29.04
N GLU A 160 -27.56 -15.05 27.93
CA GLU A 160 -27.24 -14.24 26.74
C GLU A 160 -28.31 -14.38 25.65
N PRO A 161 -28.71 -13.27 24.99
CA PRO A 161 -29.67 -13.34 23.89
C PRO A 161 -29.09 -14.14 22.72
N VAL A 162 -29.86 -15.10 22.22
CA VAL A 162 -29.43 -16.05 21.17
C VAL A 162 -29.07 -15.35 19.85
N GLN A 163 -29.68 -14.21 19.53
CA GLN A 163 -29.50 -13.54 18.23
C GLN A 163 -28.07 -13.03 17.98
N PRO A 164 -27.44 -12.20 18.83
CA PRO A 164 -26.03 -11.82 18.66
C PRO A 164 -25.07 -13.00 18.45
N VAL A 165 -25.29 -14.13 19.14
CA VAL A 165 -24.49 -15.34 18.97
C VAL A 165 -24.72 -15.98 17.59
N LEU A 166 -25.97 -16.10 17.14
CA LEU A 166 -26.29 -16.63 15.80
C LEU A 166 -25.81 -15.70 14.67
N ASP A 167 -25.88 -14.39 14.85
CA ASP A 167 -25.46 -13.43 13.84
C ASP A 167 -23.91 -13.40 13.73
N LYS A 168 -23.18 -13.52 14.85
CA LYS A 168 -21.73 -13.76 14.81
C LYS A 168 -21.38 -15.13 14.21
N MET A 169 -22.15 -16.17 14.49
CA MET A 169 -21.94 -17.51 13.91
C MET A 169 -22.10 -17.48 12.39
N ARG A 170 -23.10 -16.75 11.87
CA ARG A 170 -23.30 -16.50 10.43
C ARG A 170 -22.14 -15.72 9.80
N GLU A 171 -21.63 -14.70 10.49
CA GLU A 171 -20.46 -13.92 10.04
C GLU A 171 -19.22 -14.82 9.89
N LEU A 172 -18.94 -15.67 10.88
CA LEU A 172 -17.83 -16.62 10.84
C LEU A 172 -17.99 -17.64 9.70
N TYR A 173 -19.19 -18.18 9.48
CA TYR A 173 -19.45 -19.06 8.33
C TYR A 173 -19.28 -18.35 6.98
N ALA A 174 -19.66 -17.07 6.86
CA ALA A 174 -19.42 -16.29 5.65
C ALA A 174 -17.91 -16.07 5.40
N LYS A 175 -17.14 -15.75 6.44
CA LYS A 175 -15.67 -15.64 6.40
C LYS A 175 -15.03 -16.98 5.98
N LEU A 176 -15.48 -18.12 6.53
CA LEU A 176 -15.00 -19.47 6.20
C LEU A 176 -15.39 -19.93 4.78
N ALA A 177 -16.57 -19.56 4.28
CA ALA A 177 -16.98 -19.83 2.91
C ALA A 177 -16.11 -19.07 1.89
N ILE A 178 -15.73 -17.81 2.19
CA ILE A 178 -14.79 -17.03 1.39
C ILE A 178 -13.37 -17.64 1.43
N ALA A 179 -12.99 -18.26 2.53
CA ALA A 179 -11.74 -19.04 2.65
C ALA A 179 -11.72 -20.32 1.80
N GLY A 180 -12.87 -20.73 1.22
CA GLY A 180 -13.03 -22.00 0.50
C GLY A 180 -13.34 -23.20 1.40
N ILE A 181 -13.49 -23.00 2.71
CA ILE A 181 -13.90 -24.05 3.64
C ILE A 181 -15.42 -24.15 3.64
N THR A 182 -15.91 -25.10 2.85
CA THR A 182 -17.30 -25.55 2.93
C THR A 182 -17.42 -26.65 3.98
N TYR A 183 -18.04 -26.33 5.10
CA TYR A 183 -18.61 -27.37 5.96
C TYR A 183 -19.70 -28.10 5.16
N PRO A 184 -19.81 -29.44 5.24
CA PRO A 184 -20.89 -30.15 4.57
C PRO A 184 -22.23 -29.68 5.13
N GLU A 185 -23.05 -29.09 4.26
CA GLU A 185 -24.44 -28.75 4.55
C GLU A 185 -25.16 -29.99 5.08
N GLN A 186 -25.79 -29.90 6.26
CA GLN A 186 -26.37 -31.06 6.94
C GLN A 186 -27.44 -31.71 6.06
N THR A 187 -27.08 -32.81 5.43
CA THR A 187 -27.79 -33.32 4.27
C THR A 187 -29.01 -34.13 4.73
N ASN A 188 -30.13 -33.42 4.84
CA ASN A 188 -31.48 -33.95 5.10
C ASN A 188 -31.68 -34.60 6.47
N ALA A 189 -31.87 -33.77 7.51
CA ALA A 189 -32.71 -34.13 8.65
C ALA A 189 -34.20 -34.18 8.21
N SER A 190 -34.52 -35.14 7.34
CA SER A 190 -35.85 -35.31 6.73
C SER A 190 -36.04 -36.76 6.27
N ASN A 191 -36.07 -37.68 7.24
CA ASN A 191 -36.79 -38.97 7.23
C ASN A 191 -36.36 -39.82 8.45
N LEU A 192 -37.08 -39.65 9.57
CA LEU A 192 -37.24 -40.63 10.65
C LEU A 192 -38.52 -40.28 11.44
#